data_AF-A0A7Y5VNJ8-F1
#
_entry.id   AF-A0A7Y5VNJ8-F1
#
_cell.length_a   1.000
_cell.length_b   1.000
_cell.length_c   1.000
_cell.angle_alpha   90.00
_cell.angle_beta   90.00
_cell.angle_gamma   90.00
#
_symmetry.space_group_name_H-M   'P 1'
#
loop_
_entity.id
_entity.type
_entity.pdbx_description
1 polymer ?
#
loop_
_entity_poly.entity_id
_entity_poly.type
_entity_poly.pdbx_seq_one_letter_code
_entity_poly.pdbx_strand_id
1 'polypeptide(L)'
;MKICDNLHGKDISEQLGISEASVSRYLKKVRDEARREIARAVAMYSWTPEEEGQTGGAGLDKVDDEAFDAALGEVYAQADAERKGTRGVMTKTAQAVTGKV
;
A
#
# COMPACT_ATOMS: atom_id res chain seq x y z
N MET A 1 2.40 -11.98 -4.46
CA MET A 1 1.71 -10.66 -4.45
C MET A 1 2.66 -9.61 -3.84
N LYS A 2 2.95 -8.51 -4.54
CA LYS A 2 3.95 -7.50 -4.10
C LYS A 2 3.62 -6.88 -2.73
N ILE A 3 2.32 -6.65 -2.47
CA ILE A 3 1.81 -6.11 -1.20
C ILE A 3 2.07 -7.03 0.03
N CYS A 4 2.25 -8.33 -0.20
CA CYS A 4 2.54 -9.31 0.85
C CYS A 4 4.01 -9.76 0.80
N ASP A 5 4.94 -8.88 0.45
CA ASP A 5 6.37 -9.21 0.33
C ASP A 5 6.66 -10.39 -0.62
N ASN A 6 5.85 -10.52 -1.67
CA ASN A 6 5.86 -11.65 -2.61
C ASN A 6 5.52 -13.03 -2.00
N LEU A 7 5.01 -13.08 -0.77
CA LEU A 7 4.50 -14.32 -0.18
C LEU A 7 3.29 -14.85 -0.96
N HIS A 8 3.20 -16.18 -1.04
CA HIS A 8 2.04 -16.87 -1.59
C HIS A 8 1.00 -17.13 -0.48
N GLY A 9 -0.26 -17.39 -0.87
CA GLY A 9 -1.35 -17.67 0.07
C GLY A 9 -1.04 -18.84 1.01
N LYS A 10 -0.34 -19.86 0.49
CA LYS A 10 0.18 -20.99 1.26
C LYS A 10 1.15 -20.54 2.36
N ASP A 11 2.16 -19.73 2.04
CA ASP A 11 3.16 -19.26 3.02
C ASP A 11 2.50 -18.44 4.12
N ILE A 12 1.55 -17.58 3.75
CA ILE A 12 0.78 -16.76 4.69
C ILE A 12 -0.07 -17.66 5.60
N SER A 13 -0.69 -18.71 5.04
CA SER A 13 -1.51 -19.65 5.80
C SER A 13 -0.70 -20.41 6.86
N GLU A 14 0.52 -20.83 6.51
CA GLU A 14 1.45 -21.51 7.42
C GLU A 14 1.94 -20.56 8.53
N GLN A 15 2.30 -19.32 8.20
CA GLN A 15 2.75 -18.33 9.18
C GLN A 15 1.66 -17.92 10.17
N LEU A 16 0.42 -17.81 9.71
CA LEU A 16 -0.71 -17.37 10.53
C LEU A 16 -1.45 -18.52 11.23
N GLY A 17 -1.15 -19.77 10.88
CA GLY A 17 -1.83 -20.95 11.44
C GLY A 17 -3.31 -21.03 11.07
N ILE A 18 -3.69 -20.51 9.90
CA ILE A 18 -5.07 -20.51 9.39
C ILE A 18 -5.15 -21.22 8.04
N SER A 19 -6.36 -21.60 7.61
CA SER A 19 -6.52 -22.22 6.29
C SER A 19 -6.24 -21.23 5.16
N GLU A 20 -5.66 -21.71 4.05
CA GLU A 20 -5.47 -20.91 2.83
C GLU A 20 -6.79 -20.33 2.30
N ALA A 21 -7.89 -21.08 2.42
CA ALA A 21 -9.23 -20.57 2.07
C ALA A 21 -9.69 -19.42 2.97
N SER A 22 -9.19 -19.32 4.21
CA SER A 22 -9.42 -18.17 5.09
C SER A 22 -8.57 -16.98 4.64
N VAL A 23 -7.31 -17.20 4.25
CA VAL A 23 -6.42 -16.17 3.70
C VAL A 23 -7.05 -15.54 2.46
N SER A 24 -7.49 -16.35 1.49
CA SER A 24 -8.11 -15.85 0.25
C SER A 24 -9.38 -15.05 0.52
N ARG A 25 -10.25 -15.51 1.45
CA ARG A 25 -11.46 -14.77 1.85
C ARG A 25 -11.12 -13.44 2.50
N TYR A 26 -10.11 -13.41 3.36
CA TYR A 26 -9.68 -12.18 4.03
C TYR A 26 -9.07 -11.18 3.05
N LEU A 27 -8.17 -11.63 2.17
CA LEU A 27 -7.56 -10.78 1.15
C LEU A 27 -8.61 -10.15 0.23
N LYS A 28 -9.58 -10.94 -0.23
CA LYS A 28 -10.70 -10.41 -1.02
C LYS A 28 -11.42 -9.26 -0.30
N LYS A 29 -11.78 -9.47 0.97
CA LYS A 29 -12.44 -8.43 1.78
C LYS A 29 -11.58 -7.17 1.90
N VAL A 30 -10.28 -7.33 2.15
CA VAL A 30 -9.34 -6.21 2.28
C VAL A 30 -9.22 -5.45 0.96
N ARG A 31 -9.15 -6.14 -0.18
CA ARG A 31 -9.11 -5.51 -1.50
C ARG A 31 -10.39 -4.71 -1.78
N ASP A 32 -11.55 -5.29 -1.49
CA ASP A 32 -12.84 -4.61 -1.67
C ASP A 32 -12.93 -3.33 -0.81
N GLU A 33 -12.47 -3.41 0.43
CA GLU A 33 -12.40 -2.28 1.34
C GLU A 33 -11.41 -1.21 0.87
N ALA A 34 -10.21 -1.60 0.45
CA ALA A 34 -9.20 -0.69 -0.08
C ALA A 34 -9.69 0.07 -1.31
N ARG A 35 -10.29 -0.63 -2.29
CA ARG A 35 -10.89 0.00 -3.49
C ARG A 35 -11.96 1.01 -3.12
N ARG A 36 -12.81 0.66 -2.16
CA ARG A 36 -13.88 1.55 -1.67
C ARG A 36 -13.31 2.80 -1.00
N GLU A 37 -12.30 2.67 -0.15
CA GLU A 37 -11.67 3.84 0.49
C GLU A 37 -10.91 4.72 -0.51
N ILE A 38 -10.24 4.12 -1.51
CA ILE A 38 -9.62 4.89 -2.60
C ILE A 38 -10.69 5.68 -3.37
N ALA A 39 -11.78 5.03 -3.77
CA ALA A 39 -12.88 5.70 -4.47
C ALA A 39 -13.49 6.83 -3.63
N ARG A 40 -13.65 6.62 -2.32
CA ARG A 40 -14.11 7.66 -1.39
C ARG A 40 -13.13 8.83 -1.30
N ALA A 41 -11.83 8.55 -1.16
CA ALA A 41 -10.81 9.58 -1.08
C ALA A 41 -10.77 10.43 -2.36
N VAL A 42 -10.86 9.79 -3.53
CA VAL A 42 -10.95 10.49 -4.82
C VAL A 42 -12.22 11.35 -4.87
N ALA A 43 -13.38 10.82 -4.48
CA ALA A 43 -14.63 11.58 -4.49
C ALA A 43 -14.68 12.75 -3.48
N MET A 44 -13.85 12.73 -2.44
CA MET A 44 -13.86 13.74 -1.38
C MET A 44 -13.21 15.06 -1.79
N TYR A 45 -12.29 15.03 -2.77
CA TYR A 45 -11.55 16.19 -3.23
C TYR A 45 -11.95 16.55 -4.65
N SER A 46 -11.88 17.85 -4.97
CA SER A 46 -12.06 18.31 -6.35
C SER A 46 -10.72 18.18 -7.07
N TRP A 47 -10.62 17.15 -7.90
CA TRP A 47 -9.46 16.90 -8.75
C TRP A 47 -9.66 17.59 -10.10
N THR A 48 -8.57 18.02 -10.71
CA THR A 48 -8.56 18.36 -12.12
C THR A 48 -8.68 17.07 -12.96
N PRO A 49 -9.17 17.14 -14.21
CA PRO A 49 -9.28 15.96 -15.07
C PRO A 49 -7.94 15.20 -15.27
N GLU A 50 -6.82 15.91 -15.19
CA GLU A 50 -5.48 15.31 -15.25
C GLU A 50 -5.18 14.48 -13.98
N GLU A 51 -5.53 15.00 -12.81
CA GLU A 51 -5.34 14.32 -11.53
C GLU A 51 -6.27 13.11 -11.36
N GLU A 52 -7.51 13.18 -11.86
CA GLU A 52 -8.43 12.01 -11.89
C GLU A 52 -7.84 10.86 -12.72
N GLY A 53 -7.11 11.18 -13.79
CA GLY A 53 -6.42 10.20 -14.63
C GLY A 53 -5.25 9.49 -13.95
N GLN A 54 -4.69 10.06 -12.87
CA GLN A 54 -3.53 9.48 -12.19
C GLN A 54 -3.88 8.16 -11.50
N THR A 55 -5.10 8.01 -11.01
CA THR A 55 -5.58 6.73 -10.45
C THR A 55 -5.52 5.59 -11.47
N GLY A 56 -5.84 5.88 -12.74
CA GLY A 56 -5.74 4.93 -13.84
C GLY A 56 -4.29 4.67 -14.27
N GLY A 57 -3.46 5.72 -14.28
CA GLY A 57 -2.02 5.62 -14.56
C GLY A 57 -1.26 4.79 -13.51
N ALA A 58 -1.66 4.90 -12.24
CA ALA A 58 -1.11 4.12 -11.13
C ALA A 58 -1.64 2.68 -11.07
N GLY A 59 -2.63 2.31 -11.89
CA GLY A 59 -3.22 0.97 -11.90
C GLY A 59 -4.10 0.64 -10.69
N LEU A 60 -4.52 1.64 -9.90
CA LEU A 60 -5.37 1.45 -8.72
C LEU A 60 -6.85 1.26 -9.08
N ASP A 61 -7.21 1.52 -10.33
CA ASP A 61 -8.54 1.30 -10.92
C ASP A 61 -8.73 -0.13 -11.46
N LYS A 62 -7.70 -0.97 -11.41
CA LYS A 62 -7.74 -2.30 -12.04
C LYS A 62 -8.67 -3.24 -11.26
N VAL A 63 -9.55 -3.89 -12.02
CA VAL A 63 -10.48 -4.92 -11.53
C VAL A 63 -9.74 -6.22 -11.19
N ASP A 64 -8.66 -6.51 -11.93
CA ASP A 64 -7.82 -7.66 -11.66
C ASP A 64 -7.08 -7.50 -10.32
N ASP A 65 -7.20 -8.52 -9.46
CA ASP A 65 -6.66 -8.50 -8.10
C ASP A 65 -5.13 -8.52 -8.09
N GLU A 66 -4.48 -9.22 -9.03
CA GLU A 66 -3.02 -9.31 -9.09
C GLU A 66 -2.41 -7.97 -9.55
N ALA A 67 -2.98 -7.36 -10.59
CA ALA A 67 -2.61 -6.04 -11.05
C ALA A 67 -2.84 -4.97 -9.96
N PHE A 68 -3.97 -5.04 -9.26
CA PHE A 68 -4.27 -4.13 -8.14
C PHE A 68 -3.27 -4.29 -6.99
N ASP A 69 -2.97 -5.52 -6.58
CA ASP A 69 -2.00 -5.80 -5.52
C ASP A 69 -0.58 -5.33 -5.88
N ALA A 70 -0.21 -5.43 -7.17
CA ALA A 70 1.08 -4.94 -7.66
C ALA A 70 1.16 -3.41 -7.61
N ALA A 71 0.14 -2.72 -8.12
CA ALA A 71 0.01 -1.26 -8.07
C ALA A 71 0.03 -0.73 -6.64
N LEU A 72 -0.80 -1.31 -5.77
CA LEU A 72 -0.88 -0.92 -4.36
C LEU A 72 0.45 -1.16 -3.63
N GLY A 73 1.11 -2.29 -3.91
CA GLY A 73 2.44 -2.60 -3.34
C GLY A 73 3.51 -1.58 -3.75
N GLU A 74 3.45 -1.05 -4.97
CA GLU A 74 4.36 0.00 -5.44
C GLU A 74 4.15 1.32 -4.73
N VAL A 75 2.90 1.80 -4.68
CA VAL A 75 2.54 3.02 -3.95
C VAL A 75 2.93 2.93 -2.48
N TYR A 76 2.68 1.76 -1.86
CA TYR A 76 3.07 1.53 -0.47
C TYR A 76 4.58 1.57 -0.27
N ALA A 77 5.35 0.91 -1.15
CA ALA A 77 6.81 0.89 -1.06
C ALA A 77 7.41 2.30 -1.22
N GLN A 78 6.89 3.09 -2.15
CA GLN A 78 7.29 4.49 -2.32
C GLN A 78 6.97 5.31 -1.06
N ALA A 79 5.74 5.22 -0.55
CA ALA A 79 5.34 5.94 0.65
C ALA A 79 6.14 5.49 1.89
N ASP A 80 6.52 4.21 1.98
CA ASP A 80 7.37 3.71 3.06
C ASP A 80 8.82 4.18 2.94
N ALA A 81 9.37 4.23 1.72
CA ALA A 81 10.67 4.82 1.46
C ALA A 81 10.71 6.31 1.84
N GLU A 82 9.69 7.06 1.47
CA GLU A 82 9.53 8.47 1.85
C GLU A 82 9.43 8.64 3.36
N ARG A 83 8.63 7.80 4.04
CA ARG A 83 8.51 7.77 5.50
C ARG A 83 9.84 7.47 6.18
N LYS A 84 10.59 6.47 5.70
CA LYS A 84 11.93 6.12 6.21
C LYS A 84 12.93 7.26 5.98
N GLY A 85 12.88 7.90 4.81
CA GLY A 85 13.68 9.07 4.47
C GLY A 85 13.41 10.26 5.40
N THR A 86 12.14 10.62 5.61
CA THR A 86 11.75 11.69 6.54
C THR A 86 12.12 11.36 7.99
N ARG A 87 11.92 10.12 8.44
CA ARG A 87 12.36 9.67 9.77
C ARG A 87 13.88 9.79 9.94
N GLY A 88 14.65 9.51 8.89
CA GLY A 88 16.11 9.68 8.84
C GLY A 88 16.57 11.14 8.93
N VAL A 89 15.82 12.05 8.31
CA VAL A 89 16.07 13.50 8.42
C VAL A 89 15.75 13.99 9.84
N MET A 90 14.61 13.60 10.42
CA MET A 90 14.24 14.00 11.78
C MET A 90 15.22 13.47 12.84
N THR A 91 15.76 12.26 12.65
CA THR A 91 16.81 11.71 13.54
C THR A 91 18.14 12.43 13.40
N LYS A 92 18.59 12.77 12.18
CA LYS A 92 19.79 13.59 11.96
C LYS A 92 19.67 14.99 12.58
N THR A 93 18.52 15.64 12.41
CA THR A 93 18.25 16.94 13.04
C THR A 93 18.21 16.81 14.56
N ALA A 94 17.59 15.76 15.10
CA ALA A 94 17.59 15.51 16.55
C ALA A 94 19.00 15.24 17.11
N GLN A 95 19.87 14.52 16.39
CA GLN A 95 21.27 14.31 16.78
C GLN A 95 22.10 15.60 16.71
N ALA A 96 21.91 16.41 15.66
CA ALA A 96 22.57 17.70 15.51
C ALA A 96 22.17 18.69 16.62
N VAL A 97 20.91 18.66 17.07
CA VAL A 97 20.41 19.52 18.17
C VAL A 97 20.86 19.00 19.55
N THR A 98 21.10 17.69 19.70
CA THR A 98 21.51 17.08 20.99
C THR A 98 23.03 16.96 21.17
N GLY A 99 23.83 17.39 20.20
CA GLY A 99 25.28 17.56 20.34
C GLY A 99 26.09 16.28 20.55
N LYS A 100 25.53 15.09 20.25
CA LYS A 100 26.28 13.84 20.23
C LYS A 100 26.73 13.54 18.79
N VAL A 101 27.98 13.88 18.51
CA VAL A 101 28.75 13.41 17.34
C VAL A 101 29.27 12.01 17.64
#